data_AF-U2X8V3-F1
#
_entry.id   AF-U2X8V3-F1
#
_cell.length_a   1.000
_cell.length_b   1.000
_cell.length_c   1.000
_cell.angle_alpha   90.00
_cell.angle_beta   90.00
_cell.angle_gamma   90.00
#
_symmetry.space_group_name_H-M   'P 1'
#
loop_
_entity.id
_entity.type
_entity.pdbx_description
1 polymer ?
#
loop_
_entity_poly.entity_id
_entity_poly.type
_entity_poly.pdbx_seq_one_letter_code
_entity_poly.pdbx_strand_id
1 'polypeptide(L)'
;MNRDSKEDYYLRVSFYIKKPDSDHTYWLGMAGSNDPKSYYFKAYFYPGVNLVPLSKAERDQYFKGQSINGGSSNNSGSNNNSSSSNNSNKTNTNNSNKTNTNSSNKKYIGRLVIKSNNVVLYNSKGKVYRKLRKNEDVHVYAIKGNRYLVGGGYYVLKNKDTAFYLGTIYSKKGDMIIYNSKGKPYKKLKAKQTVKVYAVKNNRYEVGGGYYVLSGSNIVFQR
;
A
#
# COMPACT_ATOMS: atom_id res chain seq x y z
N MET A 1 14.28 15.24 30.30
CA MET A 1 15.41 15.52 29.37
C MET A 1 16.39 16.37 30.11
N ASN A 2 17.64 15.92 30.23
CA ASN A 2 18.68 16.71 30.89
C ASN A 2 19.17 17.77 29.90
N ARG A 3 19.04 19.06 30.24
CA ARG A 3 19.27 20.18 29.31
C ARG A 3 20.70 20.21 28.77
N ASP A 4 21.64 19.62 29.51
CA ASP A 4 23.07 19.83 29.32
C ASP A 4 23.82 18.56 28.84
N SER A 5 23.11 17.46 28.52
CA SER A 5 23.74 16.26 27.95
C SER A 5 23.73 16.30 26.41
N LYS A 6 24.92 16.17 25.81
CA LYS A 6 25.15 16.09 24.36
C LYS A 6 25.17 14.64 23.83
N GLU A 7 24.79 13.67 24.64
CA GLU A 7 24.80 12.27 24.21
C GLU A 7 23.61 11.98 23.28
N ASP A 8 23.86 11.13 22.28
CA ASP A 8 22.82 10.58 21.41
C ASP A 8 21.81 9.82 22.26
N TYR A 9 20.64 10.40 22.49
CA TYR A 9 19.55 9.72 23.17
C TYR A 9 18.55 9.16 22.16
N TYR A 10 18.07 7.95 22.45
CA TYR A 10 16.99 7.33 21.69
C TYR A 10 15.68 7.51 22.44
N LEU A 11 14.81 8.39 21.95
CA LEU A 11 13.46 8.52 22.47
C LEU A 11 12.58 7.42 21.86
N ARG A 12 12.16 6.45 22.68
CA ARG A 12 11.14 5.46 22.30
C ARG A 12 9.79 5.89 22.86
N VAL A 13 8.85 6.18 21.98
CA VAL A 13 7.47 6.46 22.39
C VAL A 13 6.56 5.36 21.87
N SER A 14 5.74 4.81 22.75
CA SER A 14 4.74 3.79 22.43
C SER A 14 3.36 4.35 22.75
N PHE A 15 2.44 4.24 21.81
CA PHE A 15 1.06 4.72 21.98
C PHE A 15 0.09 3.56 21.86
N TYR A 16 -0.91 3.55 22.73
CA TYR A 16 -2.06 2.67 22.60
C TYR A 16 -3.20 3.46 21.97
N ILE A 17 -3.64 3.04 20.78
CA ILE A 17 -4.75 3.69 20.06
C ILE A 17 -5.99 2.83 20.25
N LYS A 18 -6.95 3.33 21.04
CA LYS A 18 -8.18 2.59 21.38
C LYS A 18 -9.13 2.38 20.19
N LYS A 19 -9.12 3.31 19.23
CA LYS A 19 -9.99 3.30 18.06
C LYS A 19 -9.19 3.70 16.81
N PRO A 20 -8.58 2.75 16.10
CA PRO A 20 -7.78 3.08 14.94
C PRO A 20 -8.64 3.52 13.75
N ASP A 21 -8.20 4.55 13.03
CA ASP A 21 -8.78 5.02 11.78
C ASP A 21 -8.53 4.03 10.63
N SER A 22 -9.41 4.07 9.62
CA SER A 22 -9.44 3.10 8.52
C SER A 22 -8.19 3.11 7.63
N ASP A 23 -7.50 4.25 7.53
CA ASP A 23 -6.29 4.43 6.74
C ASP A 23 -4.98 4.18 7.51
N HIS A 24 -5.11 3.89 8.82
CA HIS A 24 -4.01 3.58 9.73
C HIS A 24 -2.89 4.64 9.77
N THR A 25 -3.21 5.90 9.42
CA THR A 25 -2.23 7.00 9.37
C THR A 25 -2.41 7.90 10.58
N TYR A 26 -1.37 8.03 11.38
CA TYR A 26 -1.37 8.88 12.58
C TYR A 26 -0.20 9.84 12.54
N TRP A 27 -0.42 11.02 13.09
CA TRP A 27 0.59 12.06 13.22
C TRP A 27 0.98 12.18 14.67
N LEU A 28 2.28 12.05 14.96
CA LEU A 28 2.80 12.38 16.26
C LEU A 28 3.26 13.82 16.24
N GLY A 29 2.49 14.70 16.90
CA GLY A 29 2.91 16.05 17.20
C GLY A 29 3.74 16.06 18.47
N MET A 30 5.01 16.46 18.38
CA MET A 30 5.82 16.82 19.54
C MET A 30 5.95 18.36 19.53
N ALA A 31 5.15 19.02 20.37
CA ALA A 31 5.30 20.45 20.58
C ALA A 31 6.29 20.68 21.73
N GLY A 32 7.46 21.23 21.41
CA GLY A 32 8.26 21.92 22.43
C GLY A 32 7.51 23.19 22.82
N SER A 33 7.39 23.47 24.12
CA SER A 33 6.81 24.75 24.57
C SER A 33 7.63 25.90 23.97
N ASN A 34 7.02 26.65 23.05
CA ASN A 34 7.54 27.87 22.42
C ASN A 34 8.64 27.74 21.35
N ASP A 35 8.80 26.61 20.67
CA ASP A 35 9.71 26.54 19.50
C ASP A 35 8.95 26.70 18.17
N PRO A 36 9.20 27.76 17.37
CA PRO A 36 8.62 27.93 16.03
C PRO A 36 9.05 26.83 15.03
N LYS A 37 10.03 25.99 15.39
CA LYS A 37 10.49 24.84 14.61
C LYS A 37 9.90 23.52 15.12
N SER A 38 8.61 23.47 15.42
CA SER A 38 7.94 22.20 15.70
C SER A 38 8.06 21.22 14.52
N TYR A 39 8.51 20.00 14.81
CA TYR A 39 8.67 18.92 13.82
C TYR A 39 7.49 17.96 13.89
N TYR A 40 6.89 17.66 12.74
CA TYR A 40 5.87 16.63 12.61
C TYR A 40 6.52 15.33 12.19
N PHE A 41 6.36 14.28 13.00
CA PHE A 41 6.80 12.94 12.63
C PHE A 41 5.61 12.15 12.09
N LYS A 42 5.80 11.60 10.89
CA LYS A 42 4.86 10.63 10.33
C LYS A 42 5.05 9.30 11.06
N ALA A 43 4.02 8.83 11.74
CA ALA A 43 4.03 7.54 12.42
C ALA A 43 3.21 6.50 11.66
N TYR A 44 3.68 5.26 11.66
CA TYR A 44 2.96 4.12 11.09
C TYR A 44 2.49 3.21 12.22
N PHE A 45 1.20 2.86 12.19
CA PHE A 45 0.61 1.96 13.18
C PHE A 45 0.44 0.56 12.62
N TYR A 46 0.80 -0.44 13.42
CA TYR A 46 0.72 -1.86 13.07
C TYR A 46 -0.22 -2.57 14.06
N PRO A 47 -1.53 -2.65 13.77
CA PRO A 47 -2.51 -3.20 14.70
C PRO A 47 -2.16 -4.62 15.15
N GLY A 48 -2.27 -4.87 16.47
CA GLY A 48 -2.03 -6.19 17.04
C GLY A 48 -0.56 -6.63 17.05
N VAL A 49 0.39 -5.74 16.74
CA VAL A 49 1.82 -6.00 16.79
C VAL A 49 2.44 -5.18 17.91
N ASN A 50 3.01 -5.87 18.90
CA ASN A 50 3.87 -5.22 19.88
C ASN A 50 5.30 -5.16 19.32
N LEU A 51 5.77 -3.97 18.92
CA LEU A 51 7.11 -3.78 18.36
C LEU A 51 8.21 -3.72 19.44
N VAL A 52 7.85 -3.55 20.72
CA VAL A 52 8.79 -3.38 21.83
C VAL A 52 9.69 -4.61 22.05
N PRO A 53 9.16 -5.84 22.13
CA PRO A 53 9.97 -7.03 22.37
C PRO A 53 10.70 -7.55 21.13
N LEU A 54 10.38 -7.04 19.92
CA LEU A 54 10.99 -7.54 18.69
C LEU A 54 12.48 -7.21 18.62
N SER A 55 13.26 -8.08 17.97
CA SER A 55 14.64 -7.76 17.59
C SER A 55 14.68 -6.67 16.50
N LYS A 56 15.85 -6.09 16.27
CA LYS A 56 16.04 -5.09 15.19
C LYS A 56 15.66 -5.68 13.82
N ALA A 57 16.10 -6.90 13.51
CA ALA A 57 15.86 -7.53 12.22
C ALA A 57 14.38 -7.83 11.94
N GLU A 58 13.61 -8.16 12.99
CA GLU A 58 12.16 -8.38 12.91
C GLU A 58 11.42 -7.06 12.70
N ARG A 59 11.82 -5.99 13.42
CA ARG A 59 11.28 -4.64 13.19
C ARG A 59 11.53 -4.13 11.78
N ASP A 60 12.73 -4.34 11.25
CA ASP A 60 13.11 -3.89 9.90
C ASP A 60 12.19 -4.47 8.80
N GLN A 61 11.51 -5.61 9.04
CA GLN A 61 10.51 -6.15 8.09
C GLN A 61 9.27 -5.26 7.95
N TYR A 62 8.90 -4.50 8.98
CA TYR A 62 7.74 -3.60 8.97
C TYR A 62 8.03 -2.28 8.24
N PHE A 63 9.31 -1.91 8.09
CA PHE A 63 9.76 -0.69 7.43
C PHE A 63 10.16 -0.91 5.96
N LYS A 64 10.46 -2.15 5.55
CA LYS A 64 10.83 -2.49 4.16
C LYS A 64 9.69 -2.16 3.19
N GLY A 65 9.92 -1.16 2.34
CA GLY A 65 8.99 -0.71 1.30
C GLY A 65 8.25 0.59 1.62
N GLN A 66 8.54 1.21 2.77
CA GLN A 66 8.14 2.60 3.03
C GLN A 66 9.28 3.51 2.59
N SER A 67 9.08 4.29 1.53
CA SER A 67 10.00 5.38 1.18
C SER A 67 9.86 6.46 2.24
N ILE A 68 10.69 6.40 3.27
CA ILE A 68 10.86 7.52 4.18
C ILE A 68 11.70 8.53 3.41
N ASN A 69 11.05 9.46 2.70
CA ASN A 69 11.73 10.65 2.23
C ASN A 69 12.08 11.47 3.47
N GLY A 70 13.18 11.10 4.12
CA GLY A 70 13.87 11.99 5.05
C GLY A 70 14.27 13.20 4.23
N GLY A 71 13.54 14.30 4.39
CA GLY A 71 13.92 15.59 3.85
C GLY A 71 15.21 16.04 4.51
N SER A 72 16.34 15.49 4.08
CA SER A 72 17.66 16.06 4.34
C SER A 72 17.73 17.31 3.46
N SER A 73 17.31 18.44 4.03
CA SER A 73 17.53 19.75 3.44
C SER A 73 19.03 20.04 3.51
N ASN A 74 19.77 19.54 2.52
CA ASN A 74 21.11 20.05 2.25
C ASN A 74 20.94 21.34 1.45
N ASN A 75 20.78 22.44 2.18
CA ASN A 75 20.83 23.77 1.61
C ASN A 75 22.30 24.17 1.41
N SER A 76 22.92 23.65 0.33
CA SER A 76 24.20 24.15 -0.17
C SER A 76 23.90 25.11 -1.31
N GLY A 77 23.80 26.40 -0.99
CA GLY A 77 23.72 27.46 -1.96
C GLY A 77 25.02 27.53 -2.76
N SER A 78 24.94 27.26 -4.07
CA SER A 78 25.95 27.68 -5.02
C SER A 78 25.26 28.54 -6.07
N ASN A 79 25.39 29.86 -5.89
CA ASN A 79 25.16 30.85 -6.92
C ASN A 79 26.11 30.56 -8.08
N ASN A 80 25.58 30.38 -9.29
CA ASN A 80 26.33 30.70 -10.50
C ASN A 80 25.44 31.43 -11.50
N ASN A 81 25.85 32.66 -11.71
CA ASN A 81 25.33 33.65 -12.62
C ASN A 81 25.91 33.35 -14.01
N SER A 82 25.09 33.15 -15.05
CA SER A 82 25.57 33.24 -16.44
C SER A 82 24.45 33.67 -17.39
N SER A 83 24.45 34.96 -17.65
CA SER A 83 24.32 35.66 -18.93
C SER A 83 23.74 34.90 -20.14
N SER A 84 22.55 35.37 -20.55
CA SER A 84 22.17 35.86 -21.89
C SER A 84 22.77 35.19 -23.14
N SER A 85 21.89 34.64 -23.98
CA SER A 85 21.90 34.94 -25.42
C SER A 85 20.51 34.67 -26.03
N ASN A 86 19.94 35.73 -26.60
CA ASN A 86 18.75 35.71 -27.43
C ASN A 86 19.03 34.96 -28.73
N ASN A 87 18.17 34.02 -29.12
CA ASN A 87 17.90 33.83 -30.53
C ASN A 87 16.45 33.43 -30.78
N SER A 88 15.74 34.34 -31.45
CA SER A 88 14.39 34.20 -31.93
C SER A 88 14.36 33.25 -33.12
N ASN A 89 13.62 32.14 -33.02
CA ASN A 89 13.02 31.52 -34.19
C ASN A 89 11.59 31.08 -33.87
N LYS A 90 10.66 31.78 -34.52
CA LYS A 90 9.22 31.67 -34.40
C LYS A 90 8.75 30.52 -35.30
N THR A 91 8.50 29.36 -34.73
CA THR A 91 7.75 28.28 -35.37
C THR A 91 6.45 28.04 -34.60
N ASN A 92 5.33 28.31 -35.28
CA ASN A 92 3.99 27.96 -34.84
C ASN A 92 3.89 26.44 -34.69
N THR A 93 3.98 25.95 -33.45
CA THR A 93 3.67 24.56 -33.12
C THR A 93 2.47 24.57 -32.19
N ASN A 94 1.39 23.94 -32.64
CA ASN A 94 0.14 23.79 -31.91
C ASN A 94 0.40 23.29 -30.49
N ASN A 95 0.08 24.17 -29.54
CA ASN A 95 0.22 23.94 -28.12
C ASN A 95 -0.86 22.93 -27.68
N SER A 96 -0.61 21.64 -27.91
CA SER A 96 -1.38 20.60 -27.23
C SER A 96 -1.02 20.70 -25.75
N ASN A 97 -1.97 21.15 -24.93
CA ASN A 97 -1.89 21.12 -23.48
C ASN A 97 -1.61 19.69 -23.01
N LYS A 98 -0.34 19.32 -22.98
CA LYS A 98 0.15 18.10 -22.35
C LYS A 98 0.04 18.34 -20.86
N THR A 99 -1.15 18.06 -20.33
CA THR A 99 -1.38 18.00 -18.90
C THR A 99 -0.33 17.08 -18.31
N ASN A 100 0.64 17.67 -17.61
CA ASN A 100 1.57 16.98 -16.74
C ASN A 100 0.73 16.31 -15.65
N THR A 101 0.24 15.12 -15.98
CA THR A 101 -0.35 14.21 -15.02
C THR A 101 0.82 13.73 -14.18
N ASN A 102 1.08 14.44 -13.09
CA ASN A 102 1.86 13.93 -11.99
C ASN A 102 1.41 12.49 -11.78
N SER A 103 2.26 11.54 -12.17
CA SER A 103 2.04 10.11 -12.04
C SER A 103 2.08 9.81 -10.56
N SER A 104 1.01 10.16 -9.87
CA SER A 104 0.70 9.61 -8.57
C SER A 104 0.66 8.11 -8.82
N ASN A 105 1.71 7.41 -8.40
CA ASN A 105 1.80 5.95 -8.41
C ASN A 105 0.69 5.44 -7.47
N LYS A 106 -0.57 5.52 -7.93
CA LYS A 106 -1.72 5.05 -7.17
C LYS A 106 -1.54 3.55 -7.08
N LYS A 107 -1.14 3.10 -5.90
CA LYS A 107 -1.00 1.67 -5.63
C LYS A 107 -2.40 1.06 -5.64
N TYR A 108 -2.64 0.07 -6.48
CA TYR A 108 -3.90 -0.67 -6.44
C TYR A 108 -4.04 -1.41 -5.10
N ILE A 109 -5.27 -1.65 -4.67
CA ILE A 109 -5.61 -2.29 -3.38
C ILE A 109 -5.82 -3.81 -3.50
N GLY A 110 -5.95 -4.31 -4.73
CA GLY A 110 -6.04 -5.74 -5.02
C GLY A 110 -6.37 -5.98 -6.49
N ARG A 111 -6.91 -7.17 -6.76
CA ARG A 111 -7.20 -7.66 -8.11
C ARG A 111 -8.62 -8.21 -8.19
N LEU A 112 -9.21 -8.14 -9.36
CA LEU A 112 -10.54 -8.67 -9.66
C LEU A 112 -10.42 -9.91 -10.55
N VAL A 113 -10.94 -11.03 -10.08
CA VAL A 113 -11.10 -12.25 -10.87
C VAL A 113 -12.37 -12.16 -11.68
N ILE A 114 -12.25 -12.31 -12.99
CA ILE A 114 -13.35 -12.39 -13.93
C ILE A 114 -13.70 -13.86 -14.17
N LYS A 115 -14.89 -14.31 -13.74
CA LYS A 115 -15.28 -15.73 -13.78
C LYS A 115 -16.01 -16.12 -15.09
N SER A 116 -16.54 -15.14 -15.81
CA SER A 116 -17.29 -15.32 -17.06
C SER A 116 -16.97 -14.22 -18.08
N ASN A 117 -17.30 -14.45 -19.36
CA ASN A 117 -17.16 -13.44 -20.42
C ASN A 117 -18.30 -12.40 -20.44
N ASN A 118 -19.19 -12.42 -19.44
CA ASN A 118 -20.35 -11.54 -19.34
C ASN A 118 -20.12 -10.33 -18.42
N VAL A 119 -18.91 -10.17 -17.89
CA VAL A 119 -18.59 -9.03 -17.03
C VAL A 119 -18.32 -7.79 -17.89
N VAL A 120 -18.99 -6.69 -17.55
CA VAL A 120 -18.90 -5.43 -18.29
C VAL A 120 -17.99 -4.44 -17.56
N LEU A 121 -17.12 -3.79 -18.33
CA LEU A 121 -16.36 -2.63 -17.93
C LEU A 121 -17.12 -1.37 -18.36
N TYR A 122 -17.45 -0.51 -17.40
CA TYR A 122 -18.15 0.75 -17.62
C TYR A 122 -17.19 1.92 -17.54
N ASN A 123 -17.47 2.98 -18.30
CA ASN A 123 -16.77 4.26 -18.16
C ASN A 123 -17.37 5.11 -17.03
N SER A 124 -16.79 6.29 -16.78
CA SER A 124 -17.23 7.20 -15.71
C SER A 124 -18.67 7.71 -15.87
N LYS A 125 -19.22 7.71 -17.11
CA LYS A 125 -20.61 8.08 -17.43
C LYS A 125 -21.59 6.92 -17.30
N GLY A 126 -21.12 5.74 -16.88
CA GLY A 126 -21.93 4.53 -16.75
C GLY A 126 -22.29 3.86 -18.07
N LYS A 127 -21.70 4.28 -19.19
CA LYS A 127 -21.86 3.59 -20.48
C LYS A 127 -20.93 2.38 -20.54
N VAL A 128 -21.39 1.34 -21.23
CA VAL A 128 -20.57 0.15 -21.54
C VAL A 128 -19.36 0.58 -22.36
N TYR A 129 -18.16 0.25 -21.90
CA TYR A 129 -16.93 0.44 -22.65
C TYR A 129 -16.55 -0.84 -23.40
N ARG A 130 -16.48 -1.98 -22.70
CA ARG A 130 -16.29 -3.31 -23.30
C ARG A 130 -16.68 -4.44 -22.34
N LYS A 131 -16.71 -5.68 -22.84
CA LYS A 131 -16.74 -6.89 -22.00
C LYS A 131 -15.33 -7.31 -21.59
N LEU A 132 -15.20 -7.83 -20.37
CA LEU A 132 -13.97 -8.42 -19.84
C LEU A 132 -13.96 -9.92 -20.12
N ARG A 133 -12.78 -10.48 -20.38
CA ARG A 133 -12.59 -11.91 -20.62
C ARG A 133 -12.50 -12.68 -19.30
N LYS A 134 -12.98 -13.92 -19.28
CA LYS A 134 -12.75 -14.85 -18.17
C LYS A 134 -11.23 -14.95 -17.92
N ASN A 135 -10.85 -14.91 -16.64
CA ASN A 135 -9.48 -14.87 -16.15
C ASN A 135 -8.66 -13.63 -16.56
N GLU A 136 -9.29 -12.58 -17.11
CA GLU A 136 -8.62 -11.30 -17.32
C GLU A 136 -8.19 -10.72 -15.96
N ASP A 137 -6.93 -10.29 -15.88
CA ASP A 137 -6.35 -9.72 -14.67
C ASP A 137 -6.61 -8.22 -14.63
N VAL A 138 -7.38 -7.79 -13.62
CA VAL A 138 -7.83 -6.40 -13.50
C VAL A 138 -7.45 -5.86 -12.14
N HIS A 139 -6.60 -4.84 -12.12
CA HIS A 139 -6.26 -4.12 -10.89
C HIS A 139 -7.45 -3.31 -10.38
N VAL A 140 -7.65 -3.36 -9.07
CA VAL A 140 -8.69 -2.59 -8.36
C VAL A 140 -8.01 -1.55 -7.50
N TYR A 141 -8.36 -0.29 -7.69
CA TYR A 141 -7.80 0.86 -6.98
C TYR A 141 -8.67 1.30 -5.80
N ALA A 142 -9.98 1.06 -5.87
CA ALA A 142 -10.91 1.33 -4.78
C ALA A 142 -12.18 0.50 -4.93
N ILE A 143 -12.91 0.35 -3.82
CA ILE A 143 -14.25 -0.26 -3.78
C ILE A 143 -15.22 0.84 -3.32
N LYS A 144 -16.28 1.10 -4.10
CA LYS A 144 -17.32 2.08 -3.75
C LYS A 144 -18.70 1.47 -3.93
N GLY A 145 -19.40 1.20 -2.83
CA GLY A 145 -20.74 0.57 -2.86
C GLY A 145 -20.73 -0.73 -3.66
N ASN A 146 -21.48 -0.77 -4.76
CA ASN A 146 -21.57 -1.91 -5.66
C ASN A 146 -20.55 -1.93 -6.81
N ARG A 147 -19.48 -1.13 -6.75
CA ARG A 147 -18.51 -0.97 -7.85
C ARG A 147 -17.06 -1.22 -7.41
N TYR A 148 -16.28 -1.82 -8.29
CA TYR A 148 -14.82 -1.87 -8.26
C TYR A 148 -14.26 -0.81 -9.20
N LEU A 149 -13.48 0.15 -8.69
CA LEU A 149 -12.81 1.15 -9.51
C LEU A 149 -11.49 0.59 -10.02
N VAL A 150 -11.29 0.58 -11.34
CA VAL A 150 -10.17 -0.13 -11.99
C VAL A 150 -9.17 0.80 -12.69
N GLY A 151 -9.23 2.10 -12.38
CA GLY A 151 -8.35 3.13 -12.93
C GLY A 151 -8.95 3.84 -14.15
N GLY A 152 -8.38 4.98 -14.55
CA GLY A 152 -8.81 5.72 -15.75
C GLY A 152 -10.27 6.19 -15.78
N GLY A 153 -10.95 6.24 -14.62
CA GLY A 153 -12.39 6.54 -14.55
C GLY A 153 -13.30 5.35 -14.86
N TYR A 154 -12.75 4.16 -15.08
CA TYR A 154 -13.53 2.95 -15.37
C TYR A 154 -13.90 2.18 -14.09
N TYR A 155 -14.98 1.40 -14.17
CA TYR A 155 -15.41 0.54 -13.09
C TYR A 155 -16.09 -0.75 -13.56
N VAL A 156 -16.12 -1.73 -12.67
CA VAL A 156 -16.84 -3.01 -12.84
C VAL A 156 -17.89 -3.14 -11.73
N LEU A 157 -19.10 -3.56 -12.07
CA LEU A 157 -20.15 -3.82 -11.08
C LEU A 157 -19.88 -5.13 -10.33
N LYS A 158 -20.19 -5.16 -9.03
CA LYS A 158 -20.20 -6.37 -8.21
C LYS A 158 -21.32 -7.29 -8.67
N ASN A 159 -20.98 -8.54 -8.96
CA ASN A 159 -21.93 -9.60 -9.29
C ASN A 159 -21.31 -10.98 -8.99
N LYS A 160 -22.06 -12.05 -9.20
CA LYS A 160 -21.58 -13.43 -8.97
C LYS A 160 -20.36 -13.82 -9.84
N ASP A 161 -20.20 -13.16 -10.99
CA ASP A 161 -19.15 -13.41 -11.98
C ASP A 161 -17.86 -12.63 -11.72
N THR A 162 -17.80 -11.87 -10.63
CA THR A 162 -16.61 -11.15 -10.19
C THR A 162 -16.21 -11.58 -8.78
N ALA A 163 -14.91 -11.61 -8.49
CA ALA A 163 -14.41 -11.83 -7.14
C ALA A 163 -13.15 -11.01 -6.89
N PHE A 164 -13.17 -10.16 -5.86
CA PHE A 164 -12.01 -9.38 -5.45
C PHE A 164 -11.11 -10.18 -4.51
N TYR A 165 -9.79 -10.03 -4.66
CA TYR A 165 -8.80 -10.54 -3.72
C TYR A 165 -7.69 -9.50 -3.52
N LEU A 166 -7.11 -9.44 -2.32
CA LEU A 166 -6.11 -8.45 -1.92
C LEU A 166 -4.75 -8.68 -2.56
N GLY A 167 -4.40 -9.94 -2.81
CA GLY A 167 -3.09 -10.35 -3.30
C GLY A 167 -2.90 -11.86 -3.20
N THR A 168 -1.69 -12.34 -3.38
CA THR A 168 -1.31 -13.74 -3.21
C THR A 168 -0.31 -13.89 -2.08
N ILE A 169 -0.26 -15.08 -1.49
CA ILE A 169 0.83 -15.47 -0.59
C ILE A 169 1.50 -16.74 -1.09
N TYR A 170 2.76 -16.90 -0.72
CA TYR A 170 3.51 -18.14 -0.90
C TYR A 170 4.55 -18.30 0.22
N SER A 171 5.02 -19.53 0.41
CA SER A 171 6.15 -19.79 1.31
C SER A 171 7.48 -19.65 0.57
N LYS A 172 8.40 -18.85 1.12
CA LYS A 172 9.81 -18.74 0.71
C LYS A 172 10.56 -20.06 0.91
N LYS A 173 10.31 -20.72 2.04
CA LYS A 173 11.03 -21.91 2.51
C LYS A 173 10.08 -22.84 3.26
N GLY A 174 10.16 -24.13 2.95
CA GLY A 174 9.29 -25.15 3.53
C GLY A 174 7.84 -25.04 3.05
N ASP A 175 7.04 -25.98 3.52
CA ASP A 175 5.63 -26.10 3.12
C ASP A 175 4.75 -25.09 3.89
N MET A 176 3.76 -24.51 3.21
CA MET A 176 2.73 -23.64 3.78
C MET A 176 1.51 -24.47 4.18
N ILE A 177 1.02 -24.29 5.41
CA ILE A 177 -0.17 -24.99 5.92
C ILE A 177 -1.39 -24.06 5.83
N ILE A 178 -2.44 -24.55 5.18
CA ILE A 178 -3.77 -23.95 5.21
C ILE A 178 -4.56 -24.63 6.32
N TYR A 179 -5.17 -23.85 7.18
CA TYR A 179 -6.02 -24.28 8.28
C TYR A 179 -7.48 -24.01 7.95
N ASN A 180 -8.38 -24.83 8.49
CA ASN A 180 -9.82 -24.59 8.43
C ASN A 180 -10.28 -23.62 9.55
N SER A 181 -11.57 -23.28 9.56
CA SER A 181 -12.16 -22.38 10.56
C SER A 181 -12.05 -22.86 12.02
N LYS A 182 -11.83 -24.17 12.24
CA LYS A 182 -11.62 -24.78 13.56
C LYS A 182 -10.14 -24.85 13.96
N GLY A 183 -9.25 -24.26 13.16
CA GLY A 183 -7.80 -24.25 13.41
C GLY A 183 -7.10 -25.58 13.15
N LYS A 184 -7.76 -26.56 12.52
CA LYS A 184 -7.11 -27.82 12.13
C LYS A 184 -6.41 -27.66 10.78
N PRO A 185 -5.22 -28.27 10.58
CA PRO A 185 -4.59 -28.35 9.26
C PRO A 185 -5.56 -28.98 8.24
N TYR A 186 -5.74 -28.31 7.11
CA TYR A 186 -6.60 -28.74 6.01
C TYR A 186 -5.78 -29.17 4.79
N LYS A 187 -4.81 -28.35 4.39
CA LYS A 187 -4.01 -28.60 3.18
C LYS A 187 -2.59 -28.10 3.36
N LYS A 188 -1.64 -28.85 2.80
CA LYS A 188 -0.22 -28.48 2.71
C LYS A 188 0.11 -28.05 1.29
N LEU A 189 0.75 -26.89 1.13
CA LEU A 189 1.24 -26.37 -0.14
C LEU A 189 2.76 -26.33 -0.12
N LYS A 190 3.41 -26.73 -1.21
CA LYS A 190 4.87 -26.68 -1.34
C LYS A 190 5.37 -25.24 -1.42
N ALA A 191 6.64 -25.04 -1.11
CA ALA A 191 7.29 -23.74 -1.26
C ALA A 191 7.04 -23.16 -2.68
N LYS A 192 6.92 -21.82 -2.75
CA LYS A 192 6.59 -21.06 -3.96
C LYS A 192 5.20 -21.28 -4.58
N GLN A 193 4.40 -22.24 -4.12
CA GLN A 193 3.00 -22.33 -4.53
C GLN A 193 2.20 -21.14 -3.97
N THR A 194 1.45 -20.47 -4.84
CA THR A 194 0.69 -19.28 -4.49
C THR A 194 -0.75 -19.61 -4.12
N VAL A 195 -1.32 -18.85 -3.18
CA VAL A 195 -2.75 -18.87 -2.87
C VAL A 195 -3.27 -17.44 -2.78
N LYS A 196 -4.50 -17.22 -3.27
CA LYS A 196 -5.16 -15.91 -3.21
C LYS A 196 -5.58 -15.59 -1.77
N VAL A 197 -5.37 -14.35 -1.37
CA VAL A 197 -5.76 -13.80 -0.07
C VAL A 197 -6.91 -12.83 -0.28
N TYR A 198 -8.01 -13.05 0.42
CA TYR A 198 -9.22 -12.23 0.36
C TYR A 198 -9.31 -11.21 1.49
N ALA A 199 -8.69 -11.49 2.63
CA ALA A 199 -8.60 -10.59 3.77
C ALA A 199 -7.35 -10.88 4.61
N VAL A 200 -6.94 -9.90 5.41
CA VAL A 200 -5.92 -10.07 6.45
C VAL A 200 -6.58 -9.68 7.77
N LYS A 201 -6.61 -10.59 8.74
CA LYS A 201 -7.24 -10.41 10.06
C LYS A 201 -6.42 -11.15 11.10
N ASN A 202 -6.29 -10.62 12.32
CA ASN A 202 -5.70 -11.34 13.47
C ASN A 202 -4.39 -12.10 13.13
N ASN A 203 -3.47 -11.45 12.42
CA ASN A 203 -2.19 -12.03 12.01
C ASN A 203 -2.30 -13.32 11.16
N ARG A 204 -3.38 -13.46 10.38
CA ARG A 204 -3.58 -14.54 9.41
C ARG A 204 -4.11 -14.00 8.07
N TYR A 205 -3.82 -14.76 7.02
CA TYR A 205 -4.28 -14.51 5.66
C TYR A 205 -5.51 -15.38 5.37
N GLU A 206 -6.65 -14.75 5.13
CA GLU A 206 -7.90 -15.44 4.78
C GLU A 206 -7.86 -15.84 3.31
N VAL A 207 -7.88 -17.14 3.01
CA VAL A 207 -7.74 -17.67 1.64
C VAL A 207 -9.07 -18.11 1.01
N GLY A 208 -10.19 -17.75 1.65
CA GLY A 208 -11.55 -17.98 1.18
C GLY A 208 -12.19 -19.21 1.82
N GLY A 209 -13.53 -19.30 1.79
CA GLY A 209 -14.27 -20.48 2.29
C GLY A 209 -14.09 -20.79 3.78
N GLY A 210 -13.67 -19.82 4.59
CA GLY A 210 -13.37 -20.01 6.02
C GLY A 210 -11.98 -20.62 6.30
N TYR A 211 -11.14 -20.77 5.28
CA TYR A 211 -9.77 -21.24 5.41
C TYR A 211 -8.79 -20.07 5.54
N TYR A 212 -7.69 -20.31 6.25
CA TYR A 212 -6.66 -19.31 6.45
C TYR A 212 -5.24 -19.90 6.48
N VAL A 213 -4.25 -19.04 6.34
CA VAL A 213 -2.83 -19.33 6.55
C VAL A 213 -2.32 -18.41 7.66
N LEU A 214 -1.65 -18.97 8.67
CA LEU A 214 -0.99 -18.16 9.70
C LEU A 214 0.12 -17.32 9.06
N SER A 215 0.24 -16.06 9.47
CA SER A 215 1.41 -15.29 9.05
C SER A 215 2.67 -15.87 9.70
N GLY A 216 3.81 -15.70 9.03
CA GLY A 216 5.09 -16.22 9.50
C GLY A 216 6.23 -15.64 8.69
N SER A 217 7.45 -15.73 9.21
CA SER A 217 8.65 -15.18 8.57
C SER A 217 8.96 -15.81 7.20
N ASN A 218 8.48 -17.04 6.97
CA ASN A 218 8.59 -17.75 5.70
C ASN A 218 7.45 -17.43 4.72
N ILE A 219 6.39 -16.75 5.12
CA ILE A 219 5.26 -16.41 4.24
C ILE A 219 5.47 -15.01 3.64
N VAL A 220 5.33 -14.91 2.33
CA VAL A 220 5.42 -13.64 1.60
C VAL A 220 4.05 -13.29 1.07
N PHE A 221 3.63 -12.05 1.30
CA PHE A 221 2.46 -11.45 0.68
C PHE A 221 2.87 -10.59 -0.52
N GLN A 222 2.27 -10.86 -1.68
CA GLN A 222 2.42 -10.10 -2.91
C GLN A 222 1.07 -9.47 -3.25
N ARG A 223 1.04 -8.15 -3.36
CA ARG A 223 -0.14 -7.41 -3.83
C ARG A 223 -0.07 -7.27 -5.33
#